data_AF-A0A933ESU0-F1
#
_entry.id   AF-A0A933ESU0-F1
#
_cell.length_a   1.000
_cell.length_b   1.000
_cell.length_c   1.000
_cell.angle_alpha   90.00
_cell.angle_beta   90.00
_cell.angle_gamma   90.00
#
_symmetry.space_group_name_H-M   'P 1'
#
loop_
_entity.id
_entity.type
_entity.pdbx_description
1 polymer ?
#
loop_
_entity_poly.entity_id
_entity_poly.type
_entity_poly.pdbx_seq_one_letter_code
_entity_poly.pdbx_strand_id
1 'polypeptide(L)'
;MAKRRLGRRLDSSESREGQATVNRSRVLTHFFIVVVVAGVVFFSGFLIEDVGPERLWVESTSLEWKEVGGEAELGLRPVERLEATTGLASPSVARVEVAQARPTPASEPPRSTPSARSNRTADQPRPALTSQEAFINGAAPAARESQKETRVPASVTIAQAILESDWGTSLLTRLAKNYFGIKARERPGPAGVVWMDTWEVISGRNITVKEPFRAYNSMLESFVDHGRFFLANSRYAKAIRNAADAKVFAKLIHDAGYATDPNYCTKLIALMDRFNLYAHDLP
;
A
#
# COMPACT_ATOMS: atom_id res chain seq x y z
N MET A 1 -28.84 58.25 16.16
CA MET A 1 -30.27 58.19 15.80
C MET A 1 -30.56 56.76 15.35
N ALA A 2 -31.04 55.82 16.17
CA ALA A 2 -32.25 55.77 17.01
C ALA A 2 -33.56 55.58 16.22
N LYS A 3 -34.12 54.36 16.32
CA LYS A 3 -35.56 53.92 16.39
C LYS A 3 -35.55 52.39 16.18
N ARG A 4 -35.68 51.47 17.17
CA ARG A 4 -36.72 51.21 18.21
C ARG A 4 -38.13 51.26 17.61
N ARG A 5 -38.81 50.12 17.41
CA ARG A 5 -39.82 49.41 18.25
C ARG A 5 -40.73 48.67 17.22
N LEU A 6 -41.48 47.60 17.43
CA LEU A 6 -42.15 47.02 18.60
C LEU A 6 -42.57 45.59 18.21
N GLY A 7 -42.57 44.64 19.16
CA GLY A 7 -43.06 43.28 18.91
C GLY A 7 -44.58 43.15 18.93
N ARG A 8 -45.07 41.96 18.52
CA ARG A 8 -46.33 41.40 19.00
C ARG A 8 -46.28 39.86 18.91
N ARG A 9 -46.45 39.21 20.07
CA ARG A 9 -46.76 37.79 20.25
C ARG A 9 -48.22 37.53 19.85
N LEU A 10 -48.49 36.39 19.21
CA LEU A 10 -49.69 35.59 19.46
C LEU A 10 -49.31 34.10 19.44
N ASP A 11 -49.75 33.43 20.52
CA ASP A 11 -49.84 31.99 20.79
C ASP A 11 -50.95 31.41 19.87
N SER A 12 -50.98 30.20 19.34
CA SER A 12 -50.96 28.88 19.99
C SER A 12 -51.38 27.81 18.95
N SER A 13 -51.16 26.55 19.30
CA SER A 13 -51.76 25.28 18.80
C SER A 13 -51.02 24.42 17.74
N GLU A 14 -50.54 23.28 18.28
CA GLU A 14 -50.55 21.90 17.74
C GLU A 14 -50.11 21.60 16.30
N SER A 15 -48.99 20.88 16.19
CA SER A 15 -48.98 19.54 15.59
C SER A 15 -47.64 18.85 15.89
N ARG A 16 -47.72 17.74 16.63
CA ARG A 16 -46.66 16.72 16.69
C ARG A 16 -46.68 15.98 15.37
N GLU A 17 -45.60 16.03 14.60
CA GLU A 17 -45.33 15.01 13.59
C GLU A 17 -43.83 14.90 13.32
N GLY A 18 -43.32 13.68 13.49
CA GLY A 18 -42.12 13.09 12.89
C GLY A 18 -40.87 13.94 12.73
N GLN A 19 -39.92 13.79 13.65
CA GLN A 19 -38.51 13.89 13.30
C GLN A 19 -38.17 12.77 12.31
N ALA A 20 -38.31 13.04 11.01
CA ALA A 20 -37.61 12.30 9.98
C ALA A 20 -36.14 12.71 10.05
N THR A 21 -35.32 11.86 10.65
CA THR A 21 -33.87 11.93 10.53
C THR A 21 -33.52 11.80 9.05
N VAL A 22 -33.17 12.93 8.42
CA VAL A 22 -32.51 12.92 7.11
C VAL A 22 -31.16 12.26 7.30
N ASN A 23 -31.11 10.95 7.07
CA ASN A 23 -29.88 10.19 7.01
C ASN A 23 -29.16 10.63 5.75
N ARG A 24 -28.23 11.58 5.87
CA ARG A 24 -27.35 11.97 4.75
C ARG A 24 -26.42 10.80 4.48
N SER A 25 -26.76 9.98 3.49
CA SER A 25 -25.89 8.98 2.90
C SER A 25 -24.59 9.66 2.46
N ARG A 26 -23.47 9.23 3.05
CA ARG A 26 -22.13 9.63 2.62
C ARG A 26 -21.69 8.66 1.52
N VAL A 27 -21.66 9.14 0.29
CA VAL A 27 -21.05 8.40 -0.83
C VAL A 27 -19.55 8.30 -0.58
N LEU A 28 -19.03 7.08 -0.35
CA LEU A 28 -17.68 6.87 0.17
C LEU A 28 -16.69 6.32 -0.87
N THR A 29 -16.81 6.69 -2.15
CA THR A 29 -15.86 6.46 -3.29
C THR A 29 -16.46 5.60 -4.40
N HIS A 30 -16.24 6.01 -5.66
CA HIS A 30 -16.55 5.24 -6.86
C HIS A 30 -15.31 4.44 -7.29
N PHE A 31 -15.47 3.14 -7.52
CA PHE A 31 -14.44 2.33 -8.17
C PHE A 31 -14.95 1.89 -9.54
N PHE A 32 -14.10 2.00 -10.55
CA PHE A 32 -14.32 1.39 -11.86
C PHE A 32 -13.27 0.30 -12.03
N ILE A 33 -13.71 -0.93 -12.27
CA ILE A 33 -12.83 -2.00 -12.77
C ILE A 33 -13.08 -2.09 -14.26
N VAL A 34 -12.02 -1.89 -15.04
CA VAL A 34 -12.02 -2.09 -16.49
C VAL A 34 -11.27 -3.38 -16.75
N VAL A 35 -11.99 -4.40 -17.25
CA VAL A 35 -11.38 -5.64 -17.72
C VAL A 35 -11.50 -5.68 -19.24
N VAL A 36 -10.36 -5.90 -19.91
CA VAL A 36 -10.29 -6.10 -21.35
C VAL A 36 -9.95 -7.56 -21.62
N VAL A 37 -10.88 -8.29 -22.24
CA VAL A 37 -10.64 -9.67 -22.72
C VAL A 37 -10.92 -9.67 -24.22
N ALA A 38 -9.92 -10.08 -25.01
CA ALA A 38 -10.02 -10.23 -26.47
C ALA A 38 -10.63 -9.02 -27.21
N GLY A 39 -10.30 -7.79 -26.78
CA GLY A 39 -10.75 -6.56 -27.44
C GLY A 39 -12.15 -6.07 -27.02
N VAL A 40 -12.82 -6.77 -26.10
CA VAL A 40 -14.10 -6.33 -25.52
C VAL A 40 -13.86 -5.69 -24.16
N VAL A 41 -14.40 -4.49 -23.97
CA VAL A 41 -14.29 -3.71 -22.73
C VAL A 41 -15.54 -3.95 -21.89
N PHE A 42 -15.37 -4.56 -20.72
CA PHE A 42 -16.45 -4.76 -19.75
C PHE A 42 -16.42 -3.68 -18.68
N PHE A 43 -17.57 -3.03 -18.44
CA PHE A 43 -17.78 -2.12 -17.34
C PHE A 43 -18.72 -2.79 -16.33
N SER A 44 -18.20 -3.12 -15.15
CA SER A 44 -19.04 -3.53 -14.02
C SER A 44 -19.04 -2.42 -12.98
N GLY A 45 -20.20 -1.79 -12.78
CA GLY A 45 -20.44 -0.89 -11.65
C GLY A 45 -20.90 -1.68 -10.44
N PHE A 46 -20.28 -1.43 -9.28
CA PHE A 46 -20.76 -1.92 -7.99
C PHE A 46 -21.27 -0.71 -7.19
N LEU A 47 -22.53 -0.76 -6.78
CA LEU A 47 -23.07 0.16 -5.77
C LEU A 47 -23.02 -0.56 -4.42
N ILE A 48 -22.23 -0.06 -3.48
CA ILE A 48 -22.24 -0.53 -2.10
C ILE A 48 -22.93 0.54 -1.27
N GLU A 49 -24.17 0.27 -0.88
CA GLU A 49 -24.87 1.07 0.11
C GLU A 49 -24.63 0.49 1.51
N ASP A 50 -24.27 1.34 2.46
CA ASP A 50 -24.14 0.96 3.87
C ASP A 50 -25.54 0.89 4.49
N VAL A 51 -26.03 -0.32 4.73
CA VAL A 51 -27.35 -0.59 5.35
C VAL A 51 -27.23 -1.00 6.82
N GLY A 52 -26.06 -0.80 7.44
CA GLY A 52 -25.80 -1.18 8.83
C GLY A 52 -25.24 -2.61 9.00
N PRO A 53 -24.97 -3.02 10.24
CA PRO A 53 -23.87 -3.94 10.58
C PRO A 53 -24.07 -5.43 10.21
N GLU A 54 -25.17 -5.82 9.58
CA GLU A 54 -25.51 -7.25 9.42
C GLU A 54 -25.87 -7.67 7.97
N ARG A 55 -25.90 -6.79 6.97
CA ARG A 55 -26.13 -7.21 5.56
C ARG A 55 -25.43 -6.32 4.54
N LEU A 56 -24.72 -6.96 3.61
CA LEU A 56 -24.30 -6.38 2.33
C LEU A 56 -25.12 -7.03 1.21
N TRP A 57 -25.72 -6.21 0.35
CA TRP A 57 -26.34 -6.66 -0.90
C TRP A 57 -25.54 -6.14 -2.07
N VAL A 58 -25.48 -6.92 -3.15
CA VAL A 58 -24.81 -6.57 -4.40
C VAL A 58 -25.83 -6.70 -5.52
N GLU A 59 -26.17 -5.59 -6.18
CA GLU A 59 -26.86 -5.61 -7.46
C GLU A 59 -25.86 -5.34 -8.59
N SER A 60 -25.98 -6.11 -9.66
CA SER A 60 -25.19 -5.99 -10.88
C SER A 60 -26.13 -5.74 -12.05
N THR A 61 -25.84 -4.72 -12.85
CA THR A 61 -26.43 -4.53 -14.18
C THR A 61 -25.32 -4.59 -15.21
N SER A 62 -25.54 -5.39 -16.25
CA SER A 62 -24.63 -5.54 -17.38
C SER A 62 -25.19 -4.81 -18.60
N LEU A 63 -24.37 -3.99 -19.26
CA LEU A 63 -24.68 -3.37 -20.55
C LEU A 63 -23.66 -3.90 -21.57
N GLU A 64 -24.15 -4.58 -22.60
CA GLU A 64 -23.33 -5.04 -23.72
C GLU A 64 -23.46 -4.09 -24.91
N TRP A 65 -22.34 -3.84 -25.60
CA TRP A 65 -22.31 -3.13 -26.88
C TRP A 65 -21.87 -4.10 -27.97
N LYS A 66 -22.61 -4.16 -29.06
CA LYS A 66 -22.23 -4.90 -30.27
C LYS A 66 -22.09 -3.90 -31.41
N GLU A 67 -20.88 -3.75 -31.94
CA GLU A 67 -20.67 -2.97 -33.14
C GLU A 67 -21.31 -3.69 -34.34
N VAL A 68 -22.37 -3.10 -34.87
CA VAL A 68 -22.92 -3.48 -36.18
C VAL A 68 -23.11 -2.20 -36.98
N GLY A 69 -22.20 -1.94 -37.93
CA GLY A 69 -22.52 -1.13 -39.10
C GLY A 69 -22.80 0.37 -38.94
N GLY A 70 -22.32 1.04 -37.88
CA GLY A 70 -22.09 2.49 -37.92
C GLY A 70 -23.26 3.44 -37.60
N GLU A 71 -24.38 3.01 -37.03
CA GLU A 71 -25.37 3.93 -36.42
C GLU A 71 -25.94 3.38 -35.10
N ALA A 72 -26.19 4.26 -34.13
CA ALA A 72 -26.63 3.90 -32.78
C ALA A 72 -28.15 4.04 -32.61
N GLU A 73 -28.84 2.94 -32.31
CA GLU A 73 -30.24 2.93 -31.85
C GLU A 73 -30.37 2.25 -30.47
N LEU A 74 -31.18 2.86 -29.58
CA LEU A 74 -31.48 2.37 -28.24
C LEU A 74 -32.65 1.38 -28.27
N GLY A 75 -32.38 0.10 -28.00
CA GLY A 75 -33.41 -0.92 -27.79
C GLY A 75 -33.28 -1.59 -26.42
N LEU A 76 -34.32 -1.50 -25.59
CA LEU A 76 -34.43 -2.27 -24.34
C LEU A 76 -35.20 -3.57 -24.59
N ARG A 77 -34.69 -4.70 -24.09
CA ARG A 77 -35.47 -5.95 -23.95
C ARG A 77 -35.35 -6.51 -22.52
N PRO A 78 -36.41 -7.19 -22.01
CA PRO A 78 -36.37 -7.81 -20.68
C PRO A 78 -35.47 -9.06 -20.67
N VAL A 79 -34.70 -9.24 -19.60
CA VAL A 79 -33.88 -10.44 -19.39
C VAL A 79 -34.72 -11.51 -18.68
N GLU A 80 -34.71 -12.73 -19.22
CA GLU A 80 -35.36 -13.90 -18.61
C GLU A 80 -34.69 -14.32 -17.29
N ARG A 81 -35.54 -14.76 -16.36
CA ARG A 81 -35.18 -15.20 -15.00
C ARG A 81 -34.56 -16.60 -15.04
N LEU A 82 -33.31 -16.74 -14.61
CA LEU A 82 -32.72 -18.03 -14.27
C LEU A 82 -32.77 -18.19 -12.74
N GLU A 83 -33.54 -19.17 -12.27
CA GLU A 83 -33.54 -19.59 -10.87
C GLU A 83 -32.40 -20.56 -10.61
N ALA A 84 -31.52 -20.23 -9.66
CA ALA A 84 -30.56 -21.18 -9.10
C ALA A 84 -31.19 -21.86 -7.89
N THR A 85 -31.36 -23.18 -7.97
CA THR A 85 -31.90 -24.02 -6.92
C THR A 85 -30.87 -24.22 -5.80
N THR A 86 -31.33 -24.07 -4.56
CA THR A 86 -30.56 -24.27 -3.34
C THR A 86 -30.51 -25.76 -2.98
N GLY A 87 -29.30 -26.31 -2.92
CA GLY A 87 -29.02 -27.65 -2.37
C GLY A 87 -27.95 -27.56 -1.30
N LEU A 88 -28.37 -27.40 -0.04
CA LEU A 88 -27.51 -27.40 1.13
C LEU A 88 -27.15 -28.84 1.53
N ALA A 89 -25.86 -29.15 1.57
CA ALA A 89 -25.32 -30.28 2.34
C ALA A 89 -24.16 -29.77 3.20
N SER A 90 -24.35 -29.82 4.52
CA SER A 90 -23.41 -29.39 5.56
C SER A 90 -22.19 -30.33 5.67
N PRO A 91 -21.03 -29.80 6.09
CA PRO A 91 -20.14 -30.52 6.97
C PRO A 91 -20.15 -29.95 8.40
N SER A 92 -20.11 -30.89 9.33
CA SER A 92 -20.14 -30.75 10.79
C SER A 92 -18.95 -29.96 11.34
N VAL A 93 -19.20 -29.05 12.28
CA VAL A 93 -18.18 -28.36 13.08
C VAL A 93 -18.30 -28.80 14.53
N ALA A 94 -17.22 -29.34 15.07
CA ALA A 94 -17.11 -29.75 16.47
C ALA A 94 -17.16 -28.53 17.41
N ARG A 95 -17.98 -28.63 18.46
CA ARG A 95 -18.19 -27.62 19.50
C ARG A 95 -17.22 -27.88 20.65
N VAL A 96 -16.37 -26.91 20.96
CA VAL A 96 -15.59 -26.88 22.22
C VAL A 96 -16.39 -26.07 23.24
N GLU A 97 -16.69 -26.70 24.37
CA GLU A 97 -17.48 -26.15 25.47
C GLU A 97 -16.54 -25.48 26.48
N VAL A 98 -16.80 -24.21 26.83
CA VAL A 98 -16.06 -23.45 27.83
C VAL A 98 -16.80 -23.55 29.16
N ALA A 99 -16.24 -24.30 30.11
CA ALA A 99 -16.73 -24.39 31.48
C ALA A 99 -16.21 -23.22 32.33
N GLN A 100 -17.12 -22.52 33.00
CA GLN A 100 -16.82 -21.52 34.04
C GLN A 100 -16.71 -22.19 35.41
N ALA A 101 -15.73 -21.80 36.23
CA ALA A 101 -15.63 -22.21 37.63
C ALA A 101 -15.64 -20.99 38.57
N ARG A 102 -16.50 -21.07 39.61
CA ARG A 102 -16.64 -20.16 40.76
C ARG A 102 -15.59 -20.46 41.87
N PRO A 103 -15.47 -19.64 42.95
CA PRO A 103 -14.22 -19.41 43.67
C PRO A 103 -14.15 -19.91 45.14
N THR A 104 -12.95 -19.69 45.73
CA THR A 104 -12.52 -19.58 47.17
C THR A 104 -12.02 -20.84 47.90
N PRO A 105 -11.25 -20.74 49.03
CA PRO A 105 -10.54 -19.60 49.65
C PRO A 105 -9.04 -19.87 49.99
N ALA A 106 -8.38 -18.84 50.56
CA ALA A 106 -6.95 -18.77 50.94
C ALA A 106 -6.58 -19.49 52.26
N SER A 107 -5.29 -19.88 52.39
CA SER A 107 -4.53 -20.02 53.67
C SER A 107 -3.01 -20.07 53.43
N GLU A 108 -2.26 -19.62 54.44
CA GLU A 108 -0.88 -19.07 54.54
C GLU A 108 0.36 -20.02 54.45
N PRO A 109 1.62 -19.49 54.49
CA PRO A 109 2.86 -20.14 54.03
C PRO A 109 3.68 -20.82 55.16
N PRO A 110 4.80 -21.52 54.82
CA PRO A 110 6.06 -21.13 55.49
C PRO A 110 7.39 -21.33 54.71
N ARG A 111 8.28 -20.36 54.98
CA ARG A 111 9.70 -20.47 55.39
C ARG A 111 10.84 -20.75 54.37
N SER A 112 11.93 -20.05 54.66
CA SER A 112 13.17 -19.73 53.96
C SER A 112 14.31 -20.76 54.10
N THR A 113 15.23 -20.79 53.11
CA THR A 113 16.73 -20.71 53.17
C THR A 113 17.36 -21.29 51.85
N PRO A 114 18.69 -21.22 51.58
CA PRO A 114 19.37 -20.06 51.00
C PRO A 114 20.18 -20.34 49.70
N SER A 115 20.37 -19.27 48.91
CA SER A 115 21.55 -18.94 48.09
C SER A 115 22.27 -20.04 47.27
N ALA A 116 22.07 -20.00 45.95
CA ALA A 116 23.12 -20.32 44.99
C ALA A 116 23.18 -19.19 43.94
N ARG A 117 24.34 -18.53 43.90
CA ARG A 117 24.68 -17.39 43.06
C ARG A 117 24.70 -17.82 41.59
N SER A 118 23.62 -17.53 40.86
CA SER A 118 23.60 -17.60 39.40
C SER A 118 23.77 -16.19 38.82
N ASN A 119 24.81 -16.02 38.01
CA ASN A 119 25.09 -14.81 37.24
C ASN A 119 23.88 -14.46 36.35
N ARG A 120 23.08 -13.49 36.80
CA ARG A 120 22.05 -12.84 35.97
C ARG A 120 22.69 -11.74 35.13
N THR A 121 23.09 -12.08 33.91
CA THR A 121 23.25 -11.13 32.80
C THR A 121 22.61 -11.67 31.51
N ALA A 122 21.54 -12.44 31.65
CA ALA A 122 20.73 -12.92 30.53
C ALA A 122 19.25 -12.52 30.71
N ASP A 123 18.97 -11.24 30.98
CA ASP A 123 17.61 -10.71 30.88
C ASP A 123 17.56 -9.17 30.84
N GLN A 124 18.37 -8.54 29.98
CA GLN A 124 18.16 -7.13 29.66
C GLN A 124 17.37 -7.06 28.34
N PRO A 125 16.18 -6.44 28.31
CA PRO A 125 15.43 -6.25 27.06
C PRO A 125 16.32 -5.50 26.07
N ARG A 126 16.54 -6.07 24.88
CA ARG A 126 17.22 -5.34 23.80
C ARG A 126 16.42 -4.05 23.54
N PRO A 127 17.06 -2.87 23.49
CA PRO A 127 16.35 -1.64 23.20
C PRO A 127 15.54 -1.79 21.90
N ALA A 128 14.31 -1.28 21.91
CA ALA A 128 13.44 -1.31 20.74
C ALA A 128 14.13 -0.59 19.57
N LEU A 129 14.06 -1.18 18.37
CA LEU A 129 14.64 -0.60 17.17
C LEU A 129 13.99 0.76 16.88
N THR A 130 14.79 1.72 16.44
CA THR A 130 14.26 2.93 15.81
C THR A 130 13.49 2.58 14.53
N SER A 131 12.59 3.45 14.07
CA SER A 131 11.88 3.26 12.80
C SER A 131 12.83 3.11 11.60
N GLN A 132 13.97 3.81 11.65
CA GLN A 132 15.01 3.75 10.63
C GLN A 132 15.71 2.37 10.61
N GLU A 133 16.13 1.88 11.78
CA GLU A 133 16.73 0.55 11.89
C GLU A 133 15.74 -0.56 11.53
N ALA A 134 14.46 -0.41 11.89
CA ALA A 134 13.42 -1.36 11.52
C ALA A 134 13.26 -1.44 9.99
N PHE A 135 13.26 -0.31 9.28
CA PHE A 135 13.24 -0.31 7.82
C PHE A 135 14.46 -1.00 7.23
N ILE A 136 15.67 -0.63 7.68
CA ILE A 136 16.94 -1.21 7.17
C ILE A 136 16.96 -2.72 7.40
N ASN A 137 16.59 -3.18 8.60
CA ASN A 137 16.54 -4.60 8.92
C ASN A 137 15.51 -5.36 8.06
N GLY A 138 14.38 -4.74 7.72
CA GLY A 138 13.40 -5.30 6.80
C GLY A 138 13.87 -5.32 5.34
N ALA A 139 14.65 -4.31 4.92
CA ALA A 139 15.15 -4.17 3.55
C ALA A 139 16.37 -5.03 3.24
N ALA A 140 17.23 -5.27 4.23
CA ALA A 140 18.51 -5.95 4.02
C ALA A 140 18.38 -7.35 3.37
N PRO A 141 17.44 -8.23 3.76
CA PRO A 141 17.27 -9.53 3.08
C PRO A 141 16.92 -9.39 1.59
N ALA A 142 16.00 -8.48 1.26
CA ALA A 142 15.59 -8.22 -0.12
C ALA A 142 16.72 -7.60 -0.96
N ALA A 143 17.48 -6.68 -0.38
CA ALA A 143 18.63 -6.05 -1.04
C ALA A 143 19.74 -7.05 -1.34
N ARG A 144 20.06 -7.93 -0.38
CA ARG A 144 21.06 -8.99 -0.57
C ARG A 144 20.65 -9.97 -1.66
N GLU A 145 19.38 -10.37 -1.71
CA GLU A 145 18.91 -11.26 -2.76
C GLU A 145 18.91 -10.57 -4.14
N SER A 146 18.52 -9.29 -4.20
CA SER A 146 18.66 -8.49 -5.42
C SER A 146 20.13 -8.36 -5.86
N GLN A 147 21.08 -8.20 -4.93
CA GLN A 147 22.51 -8.15 -5.26
C GLN A 147 22.99 -9.47 -5.87
N LYS A 148 22.56 -10.64 -5.35
CA LYS A 148 22.94 -11.94 -5.94
C LYS A 148 22.51 -12.03 -7.40
N GLU A 149 21.30 -11.56 -7.72
CA GLU A 149 20.75 -11.65 -9.06
C GLU A 149 21.34 -10.59 -10.00
N THR A 150 21.50 -9.36 -9.51
CA THR A 150 21.72 -8.19 -10.37
C THR A 150 23.11 -7.59 -10.25
N ARG A 151 23.89 -8.02 -9.24
CA ARG A 151 25.18 -7.45 -8.82
C ARG A 151 25.13 -6.00 -8.35
N VAL A 152 23.96 -5.37 -8.26
CA VAL A 152 23.84 -4.03 -7.67
C VAL A 152 24.11 -4.13 -6.17
N PRO A 153 24.99 -3.29 -5.57
CA PRO A 153 25.33 -3.39 -4.16
C PRO A 153 24.10 -3.23 -3.26
N ALA A 154 23.94 -4.13 -2.30
CA ALA A 154 22.82 -4.07 -1.36
C ALA A 154 22.79 -2.74 -0.58
N SER A 155 23.95 -2.20 -0.24
CA SER A 155 24.10 -0.90 0.42
C SER A 155 23.52 0.24 -0.42
N VAL A 156 23.81 0.27 -1.72
CA VAL A 156 23.25 1.24 -2.66
C VAL A 156 21.75 1.04 -2.81
N THR A 157 21.28 -0.20 -2.98
CA THR A 157 19.85 -0.49 -3.10
C THR A 157 19.07 -0.04 -1.86
N ILE A 158 19.58 -0.30 -0.65
CA ILE A 158 18.94 0.16 0.60
C ILE A 158 18.95 1.68 0.68
N ALA A 159 20.08 2.34 0.38
CA ALA A 159 20.17 3.80 0.41
C ALA A 159 19.20 4.47 -0.57
N GLN A 160 19.08 3.92 -1.79
CA GLN A 160 18.08 4.38 -2.76
C GLN A 160 16.67 4.13 -2.25
N ALA A 161 16.36 2.92 -1.76
CA ALA A 161 15.04 2.64 -1.21
C ALA A 161 14.66 3.61 -0.07
N ILE A 162 15.60 3.95 0.83
CA ILE A 162 15.38 4.96 1.88
C ILE A 162 14.96 6.31 1.27
N LEU A 163 15.72 6.81 0.30
CA LEU A 163 15.54 8.13 -0.28
C LEU A 163 14.26 8.20 -1.13
N GLU A 164 14.04 7.21 -2.00
CA GLU A 164 12.96 7.21 -2.99
C GLU A 164 11.59 6.87 -2.37
N SER A 165 11.55 6.16 -1.24
CA SER A 165 10.30 5.74 -0.59
C SER A 165 9.97 6.49 0.70
N ASP A 166 10.79 7.46 1.08
CA ASP A 166 10.74 8.12 2.39
C ASP A 166 10.68 7.10 3.54
N TRP A 167 11.72 6.28 3.66
CA TRP A 167 11.81 5.19 4.66
C TRP A 167 10.65 4.20 4.58
N GLY A 168 10.13 3.96 3.38
CA GLY A 168 9.01 3.06 3.12
C GLY A 168 7.63 3.64 3.43
N THR A 169 7.55 4.90 3.82
CA THR A 169 6.30 5.53 4.28
C THR A 169 5.51 6.21 3.17
N SER A 170 6.10 6.41 1.98
CA SER A 170 5.42 7.02 0.84
C SER A 170 4.12 6.28 0.49
N LEU A 171 3.13 7.03 0.03
CA LEU A 171 1.82 6.47 -0.34
C LEU A 171 1.97 5.39 -1.43
N LEU A 172 2.83 5.61 -2.42
CA LEU A 172 3.10 4.63 -3.48
C LEU A 172 3.67 3.33 -2.90
N THR A 173 4.62 3.42 -1.99
CA THR A 173 5.21 2.23 -1.35
C THR A 173 4.18 1.48 -0.52
N ARG A 174 3.32 2.18 0.22
CA ARG A 174 2.28 1.54 1.04
C ARG A 174 1.21 0.85 0.21
N LEU A 175 0.81 1.43 -0.93
CA LEU A 175 -0.24 0.87 -1.78
C LEU A 175 0.28 -0.21 -2.73
N ALA A 176 1.50 -0.05 -3.25
CA ALA A 176 1.99 -0.83 -4.38
C ALA A 176 3.29 -1.60 -4.08
N LYS A 177 3.84 -1.50 -2.86
CA LYS A 177 5.17 -2.04 -2.50
C LYS A 177 6.26 -1.62 -3.47
N ASN A 178 6.12 -0.44 -4.07
CA ASN A 178 7.06 0.13 -5.03
C ASN A 178 7.96 1.12 -4.28
N TYR A 179 9.20 0.71 -4.07
CA TYR A 179 10.17 1.46 -3.24
C TYR A 179 11.04 2.43 -4.06
N PHE A 180 10.94 2.41 -5.39
CA PHE A 180 11.83 3.15 -6.29
C PHE A 180 11.08 3.98 -7.34
N GLY A 181 9.76 4.14 -7.19
CA GLY A 181 8.96 4.93 -8.12
C GLY A 181 8.93 4.38 -9.56
N ILE A 182 9.06 3.06 -9.75
CA ILE A 182 9.14 2.48 -11.10
C ILE A 182 7.79 2.62 -11.81
N LYS A 183 7.77 3.38 -12.90
CA LYS A 183 6.58 3.59 -13.74
C LYS A 183 6.25 2.36 -14.59
N ALA A 184 4.97 2.10 -14.81
CA ALA A 184 4.46 0.99 -15.63
C ALA A 184 4.23 1.41 -17.10
N ARG A 185 5.16 2.18 -17.69
CA ARG A 185 5.03 2.67 -19.08
C ARG A 185 5.14 1.54 -20.11
N GLU A 186 6.06 0.61 -19.88
CA GLU A 186 6.35 -0.49 -20.80
C GLU A 186 5.52 -1.75 -20.47
N ARG A 187 5.33 -2.02 -19.17
CA ARG A 187 4.65 -3.21 -18.67
C ARG A 187 4.16 -3.02 -17.23
N PRO A 188 3.11 -3.74 -16.81
CA PRO A 188 2.67 -3.79 -15.42
C PRO A 188 3.72 -4.45 -14.52
N GLY A 189 3.61 -4.20 -13.22
CA GLY A 189 4.32 -4.98 -12.21
C GLY A 189 3.63 -6.33 -11.95
N PRO A 190 4.26 -7.24 -11.20
CA PRO A 190 3.71 -8.55 -10.89
C PRO A 190 2.42 -8.52 -10.07
N ALA A 191 2.11 -7.41 -9.38
CA ALA A 191 0.82 -7.17 -8.72
C ALA A 191 -0.07 -6.16 -9.47
N GLY A 192 0.27 -5.84 -10.72
CA GLY A 192 -0.50 -4.92 -11.57
C GLY A 192 0.04 -3.49 -11.60
N VAL A 193 -0.87 -2.53 -11.65
CA VAL A 193 -0.59 -1.09 -11.81
C VAL A 193 -1.42 -0.28 -10.82
N VAL A 194 -0.78 0.70 -10.18
CA VAL A 194 -1.45 1.74 -9.38
C VAL A 194 -1.28 3.07 -10.09
N TRP A 195 -2.37 3.81 -10.25
CA TRP A 195 -2.34 5.15 -10.85
C TRP A 195 -2.32 6.21 -9.76
N MET A 196 -1.38 7.15 -9.84
CA MET A 196 -1.25 8.23 -8.87
C MET A 196 -1.00 9.56 -9.56
N ASP A 197 -1.49 10.62 -8.94
CA ASP A 197 -1.14 11.98 -9.33
C ASP A 197 0.29 12.28 -8.88
N THR A 198 1.11 12.76 -9.81
CA THR A 198 2.51 13.09 -9.58
C THR A 198 2.81 14.50 -10.03
N TRP A 199 3.72 15.15 -9.31
CA TRP A 199 4.26 16.45 -9.69
C TRP A 199 5.39 16.25 -10.69
N GLU A 200 5.21 16.76 -11.91
CA GLU A 200 6.21 16.71 -12.98
C GLU A 200 6.62 18.12 -13.37
N VAL A 201 7.88 18.28 -13.77
CA VAL A 201 8.40 19.53 -14.34
C VAL A 201 8.48 19.38 -15.85
N ILE A 202 7.49 19.91 -16.57
CA ILE A 202 7.47 19.89 -18.04
C ILE A 202 7.74 21.30 -18.56
N SER A 203 8.83 21.46 -19.31
CA SER A 203 9.27 22.76 -19.86
C SER A 203 9.39 23.86 -18.80
N GLY A 204 9.92 23.52 -17.62
CA GLY A 204 10.09 24.45 -16.49
C GLY A 204 8.82 24.77 -15.70
N ARG A 205 7.68 24.13 -16.00
CA ARG A 205 6.42 24.31 -15.29
C ARG A 205 6.10 23.06 -14.46
N ASN A 206 5.71 23.28 -13.21
CA ASN A 206 5.19 22.23 -12.35
C ASN A 206 3.74 21.94 -12.76
N ILE A 207 3.47 20.70 -13.16
CA ILE A 207 2.12 20.22 -13.46
C ILE A 207 1.85 18.93 -12.69
N THR A 208 0.58 18.69 -12.36
CA THR A 208 0.14 17.42 -11.83
C THR A 208 -0.34 16.55 -12.99
N VAL A 209 0.24 15.37 -13.12
CA VAL A 209 -0.16 14.38 -14.12
C VAL A 209 -0.43 13.04 -13.46
N LYS A 210 -1.39 12.29 -14.00
CA LYS A 210 -1.69 10.95 -13.54
C LYS A 210 -0.74 9.96 -14.21
N GLU A 211 0.05 9.27 -13.41
CA GLU A 211 1.10 8.38 -13.89
C GLU A 211 0.86 6.94 -13.43
N PRO A 212 1.11 5.94 -14.30
CA PRO A 212 0.99 4.52 -13.93
C PRO A 212 2.29 4.06 -13.26
N PHE A 213 2.17 3.45 -12.08
CA PHE A 213 3.27 2.84 -11.35
C PHE A 213 3.12 1.32 -11.27
N ARG A 214 4.24 0.60 -11.34
CA ARG A 214 4.25 -0.84 -11.13
C ARG A 214 3.85 -1.15 -9.69
N ALA A 215 3.03 -2.19 -9.51
CA ALA A 215 2.72 -2.75 -8.20
C ALA A 215 3.39 -4.12 -8.03
N TYR A 216 3.82 -4.39 -6.80
CA TYR A 216 4.56 -5.60 -6.44
C TYR A 216 3.87 -6.33 -5.28
N ASN A 217 4.04 -7.65 -5.23
CA ASN A 217 3.58 -8.50 -4.13
C ASN A 217 4.50 -8.40 -2.91
N SER A 218 5.77 -8.03 -3.11
CA SER A 218 6.77 -7.95 -2.05
C SER A 218 7.82 -6.86 -2.29
N MET A 219 8.53 -6.47 -1.23
CA MET A 219 9.70 -5.62 -1.32
C MET A 219 10.79 -6.25 -2.19
N LEU A 220 10.98 -7.58 -2.09
CA LEU A 220 11.96 -8.31 -2.90
C LEU A 220 11.70 -8.13 -4.40
N GLU A 221 10.46 -8.29 -4.86
CA GLU A 221 10.12 -8.09 -6.27
C GLU A 221 10.45 -6.67 -6.74
N SER A 222 10.13 -5.65 -5.94
CA SER A 222 10.48 -4.26 -6.27
C SER A 222 12.00 -4.05 -6.33
N PHE A 223 12.76 -4.67 -5.43
CA PHE A 223 14.23 -4.53 -5.34
C PHE A 223 14.93 -5.25 -6.49
N VAL A 224 14.44 -6.42 -6.90
CA VAL A 224 14.96 -7.15 -8.06
C VAL A 224 14.64 -6.40 -9.36
N ASP A 225 13.41 -5.87 -9.52
CA ASP A 225 13.05 -5.11 -10.72
C ASP A 225 13.86 -3.81 -10.85
N HIS A 226 14.17 -3.16 -9.72
CA HIS A 226 15.11 -2.04 -9.66
C HIS A 226 16.54 -2.44 -10.06
N GLY A 227 17.06 -3.56 -9.56
CA GLY A 227 18.37 -4.05 -9.98
C GLY A 227 18.43 -4.38 -11.48
N ARG A 228 17.37 -5.01 -12.02
CA ARG A 228 17.25 -5.35 -13.45
C ARG A 228 17.21 -4.10 -14.34
N PHE A 229 16.69 -2.96 -13.86
CA PHE A 229 16.75 -1.70 -14.60
C PHE A 229 18.18 -1.27 -14.92
N PHE A 230 19.14 -1.45 -14.00
CA PHE A 230 20.55 -1.15 -14.28
C PHE A 230 21.16 -2.11 -15.30
N LEU A 231 20.77 -3.39 -15.27
CA LEU A 231 21.25 -4.39 -16.23
C LEU A 231 20.69 -4.17 -17.64
N ALA A 232 19.43 -3.77 -17.75
CA ALA A 232 18.75 -3.55 -19.02
C ALA A 232 19.23 -2.27 -19.73
N ASN A 233 19.81 -1.31 -19.00
CA ASN A 233 20.19 -0.02 -19.55
C ASN A 233 21.71 0.14 -19.64
N SER A 234 22.22 0.09 -20.88
CA SER A 234 23.65 0.12 -21.18
C SER A 234 24.41 1.33 -20.62
N ARG A 235 23.73 2.45 -20.34
CA ARG A 235 24.35 3.64 -19.72
C ARG A 235 24.95 3.34 -18.34
N TYR A 236 24.42 2.34 -17.63
CA TYR A 236 24.91 1.93 -16.31
C TYR A 236 25.94 0.80 -16.36
N ALA A 237 26.33 0.32 -17.55
CA ALA A 237 27.28 -0.79 -17.67
C ALA A 237 28.62 -0.51 -16.97
N LYS A 238 29.08 0.75 -16.95
CA LYS A 238 30.28 1.14 -16.21
C LYS A 238 30.10 0.97 -14.70
N ALA A 239 28.94 1.34 -14.15
CA ALA A 239 28.62 1.13 -12.74
C ALA A 239 28.61 -0.37 -12.39
N ILE A 240 27.91 -1.19 -13.18
CA ILE A 240 27.83 -2.64 -12.97
C ILE A 240 29.22 -3.31 -12.95
N ARG A 241 30.14 -2.89 -13.84
CA ARG A 241 31.53 -3.40 -13.83
C ARG A 241 32.33 -3.01 -12.59
N ASN A 242 31.93 -1.97 -11.88
CA ASN A 242 32.59 -1.46 -10.67
C ASN A 242 31.72 -1.68 -9.42
N ALA A 243 30.77 -2.63 -9.46
CA ALA A 243 29.85 -2.85 -8.36
C ALA A 243 30.49 -3.37 -7.07
N ALA A 244 31.74 -3.86 -7.11
CA ALA A 244 32.47 -4.23 -5.90
C ALA A 244 32.75 -3.03 -4.96
N ASP A 245 32.66 -1.79 -5.47
CA ASP A 245 32.77 -0.58 -4.67
C ASP A 245 31.45 0.22 -4.75
N ALA A 246 30.68 0.17 -3.67
CA ALA A 246 29.37 0.84 -3.57
C ALA A 246 29.45 2.36 -3.74
N LYS A 247 30.53 3.02 -3.28
CA LYS A 247 30.71 4.47 -3.43
C LYS A 247 31.00 4.83 -4.88
N VAL A 248 31.86 4.04 -5.53
CA VAL A 248 32.13 4.19 -6.97
C VAL A 248 30.88 3.90 -7.78
N PHE A 249 30.10 2.87 -7.43
CA PHE A 249 28.83 2.57 -8.06
C PHE A 249 27.86 3.74 -7.98
N ALA A 250 27.64 4.31 -6.77
CA ALA A 250 26.77 5.45 -6.54
C ALA A 250 27.19 6.68 -7.38
N LYS A 251 28.50 6.94 -7.47
CA LYS A 251 29.03 7.99 -8.33
C LYS A 251 28.73 7.72 -9.81
N LEU A 252 28.98 6.51 -10.29
CA LEU A 252 28.83 6.17 -11.69
C LEU A 252 27.37 6.18 -12.16
N ILE A 253 26.42 5.77 -11.32
CA ILE A 253 25.00 5.87 -11.68
C ILE A 253 24.53 7.33 -11.73
N HIS A 254 25.06 8.18 -10.84
CA HIS A 254 24.77 9.62 -10.87
C HIS A 254 25.35 10.27 -12.12
N ASP A 255 26.63 10.02 -12.42
CA ASP A 255 27.30 10.50 -13.65
C ASP A 255 26.58 10.02 -14.92
N ALA A 256 25.94 8.84 -14.88
CA ALA A 256 25.15 8.29 -15.98
C ALA A 256 23.69 8.84 -16.05
N GLY A 257 23.34 9.80 -15.21
CA GLY A 257 22.05 10.48 -15.21
C GLY A 257 20.92 9.69 -14.58
N TYR A 258 21.18 8.97 -13.47
CA TYR A 258 20.11 8.38 -12.65
C TYR A 258 19.20 9.45 -12.02
N ALA A 259 19.79 10.54 -11.53
CA ALA A 259 19.08 11.66 -10.92
C ALA A 259 19.63 12.99 -11.45
N THR A 260 18.77 14.02 -11.46
CA THR A 260 19.14 15.39 -11.83
C THR A 260 19.61 16.23 -10.64
N ASP A 261 19.36 15.76 -9.41
CA ASP A 261 19.85 16.43 -8.19
C ASP A 261 21.37 16.36 -8.11
N PRO A 262 22.09 17.51 -8.12
CA PRO A 262 23.55 17.53 -8.08
C PRO A 262 24.14 16.88 -6.81
N ASN A 263 23.36 16.77 -5.74
CA ASN A 263 23.79 16.18 -4.47
C ASN A 263 23.39 14.70 -4.31
N TYR A 264 22.81 14.07 -5.35
CA TYR A 264 22.28 12.71 -5.26
C TYR A 264 23.32 11.70 -4.75
N CYS A 265 24.50 11.68 -5.38
CA CYS A 265 25.60 10.80 -4.97
C CYS A 265 26.01 11.02 -3.51
N THR A 266 26.16 12.29 -3.11
CA THR A 266 26.53 12.67 -1.74
C THR A 266 25.48 12.19 -0.73
N LYS A 267 24.19 12.32 -1.04
CA LYS A 267 23.09 11.84 -0.19
C LYS A 267 23.13 10.32 -0.02
N LEU A 268 23.34 9.56 -1.09
CA LEU A 268 23.45 8.10 -1.01
C LEU A 268 24.64 7.67 -0.16
N ILE A 269 25.83 8.24 -0.40
CA ILE A 269 27.03 7.92 0.37
C ILE A 269 26.84 8.28 1.84
N ALA A 270 26.22 9.43 2.14
CA ALA A 270 25.92 9.82 3.51
C ALA A 270 24.97 8.83 4.22
N LEU A 271 23.96 8.30 3.52
CA LEU A 271 23.09 7.24 4.08
C LEU A 271 23.87 5.94 4.32
N MET A 272 24.67 5.50 3.34
CA MET A 272 25.48 4.29 3.47
C MET A 272 26.48 4.39 4.62
N ASP A 273 27.17 5.52 4.75
CA ASP A 273 28.13 5.78 5.83
C ASP A 273 27.43 5.89 7.20
N ARG A 274 26.34 6.67 7.30
CA ARG A 274 25.62 6.90 8.57
C ARG A 274 25.05 5.63 9.17
N PHE A 275 24.52 4.74 8.34
CA PHE A 275 23.86 3.51 8.78
C PHE A 275 24.71 2.25 8.56
N ASN A 276 25.98 2.40 8.17
CA ASN A 276 26.89 1.30 7.87
C ASN A 276 26.28 0.24 6.92
N LEU A 277 25.62 0.70 5.85
CA LEU A 277 24.87 -0.20 4.96
C LEU A 277 25.78 -1.18 4.21
N TYR A 278 27.08 -0.90 4.11
CA TYR A 278 28.09 -1.80 3.53
C TYR A 278 28.15 -3.17 4.22
N ALA A 279 27.72 -3.26 5.49
CA ALA A 279 27.64 -4.54 6.20
C ALA A 279 26.63 -5.51 5.57
N HIS A 280 25.77 -5.03 4.68
CA HIS A 280 24.82 -5.85 3.92
C HIS A 280 25.33 -6.26 2.55
N ASP A 281 26.42 -5.67 2.05
CA ASP A 281 26.97 -6.04 0.75
C ASP A 281 27.51 -7.48 0.77
N LEU A 282 27.24 -8.20 -0.30
CA LEU A 282 27.85 -9.51 -0.56
C LEU A 282 29.24 -9.34 -1.19
N PRO A 283 30.16 -10.31 -0.97
CA PRO A 283 31.49 -10.31 -1.59
C PRO A 283 31.47 -10.32 -3.12
#